data_AF-A0A9E2IC31-F1
#
_entry.id   AF-A0A9E2IC31-F1
#
_cell.length_a   1.000
_cell.length_b   1.000
_cell.length_c   1.000
_cell.angle_alpha   90.00
_cell.angle_beta   90.00
_cell.angle_gamma   90.00
#
_symmetry.space_group_name_H-M   'P 1'
#
loop_
_entity.id
_entity.type
_entity.pdbx_description
1 polymer ?
#
loop_
_entity_poly.entity_id
_entity_poly.type
_entity_poly.pdbx_seq_one_letter_code
_entity_poly.pdbx_strand_id
1 'polypeptide(L)'
;MSTLHRTQVYLEEEQMRQLKLEAEREHLPTAVLIRKAIGRFLKIREKSINWGKDPLTLAIGQIKLNVSDAARKHDHYLYGKKKRG
;
A
#
# COMPACT_ATOMS: atom_id res chain seq x y z
N MET A 1 11.37 23.68 11.15
CA MET A 1 11.78 23.63 9.73
C MET A 1 12.70 22.43 9.55
N SER A 2 12.47 21.57 8.57
CA SER A 2 13.35 20.43 8.31
C SER A 2 14.66 20.90 7.69
N THR A 3 15.78 20.29 8.10
CA THR A 3 17.09 20.52 7.51
C THR A 3 17.16 19.86 6.13
N LEU A 4 17.50 20.64 5.09
CA LEU A 4 17.74 20.12 3.74
C LEU A 4 19.23 19.84 3.54
N HIS A 5 19.56 18.65 3.06
CA HIS A 5 20.92 18.27 2.70
C HIS A 5 21.11 18.42 1.18
N ARG A 6 22.27 18.94 0.77
CA ARG A 6 22.64 19.00 -0.65
C ARG A 6 23.14 17.62 -1.08
N THR A 7 22.53 17.08 -2.13
CA THR A 7 22.93 15.82 -2.74
C THR A 7 23.07 16.02 -4.24
N GLN A 8 24.17 15.54 -4.82
CA GLN A 8 24.39 15.52 -6.25
C GLN A 8 24.10 14.11 -6.77
N VAL A 9 23.25 14.02 -7.80
CA VAL A 9 22.86 12.77 -8.43
C VAL A 9 22.86 12.99 -9.94
N TYR A 10 23.41 12.05 -10.67
CA TYR A 10 23.33 12.04 -12.13
C TYR A 10 22.04 11.33 -12.55
N LEU A 11 21.31 11.94 -13.46
CA LEU A 11 20.09 11.40 -14.05
C LEU A 11 20.33 11.21 -15.54
N GLU A 12 19.80 10.14 -16.09
CA GLU A 12 19.82 9.92 -17.53
C GLU A 12 19.00 11.02 -18.23
N GLU A 13 19.32 11.30 -19.49
CA GLU A 13 18.65 12.34 -20.27
C GLU A 13 17.14 12.10 -20.35
N GLU A 14 16.74 10.85 -20.59
CA GLU A 14 15.34 10.46 -20.67
C GLU A 14 14.62 10.65 -19.33
N GLN A 15 15.28 10.35 -18.20
CA GLN A 15 14.72 10.59 -16.87
C GLN A 15 14.49 12.08 -16.63
N MET A 16 15.44 12.94 -17.04
CA MET A 16 15.25 14.39 -16.92
C MET A 16 14.15 14.91 -17.83
N ARG A 17 14.04 14.39 -19.05
CA ARG A 17 12.97 14.75 -19.99
C ARG A 17 11.60 14.44 -19.39
N GLN A 18 11.43 13.24 -18.85
CA GLN A 18 10.18 12.81 -18.20
C GLN A 18 9.87 13.65 -16.95
N LEU A 19 10.87 13.93 -16.11
CA LEU A 19 10.70 14.77 -14.92
C LEU A 19 10.22 16.18 -15.25
N LYS A 20 10.72 16.78 -16.34
CA LYS A 20 10.26 18.11 -16.78
C LYS A 20 8.81 18.08 -17.25
N LEU A 21 8.44 17.08 -18.06
CA LEU A 21 7.07 16.93 -18.55
C LEU A 21 6.07 16.74 -17.40
N GLU A 22 6.40 15.91 -16.42
CA GLU A 22 5.55 15.72 -15.24
C GLU A 22 5.49 16.97 -14.34
N ALA A 23 6.61 17.69 -14.21
CA ALA A 23 6.64 18.95 -13.47
C ALA A 23 5.74 20.03 -14.11
N GLU A 24 5.73 20.10 -15.44
CA GLU A 24 4.83 20.99 -16.19
C GLU A 24 3.36 20.60 -16.02
N ARG A 25 3.05 19.30 -16.13
CA ARG A 25 1.68 18.76 -15.92
C ARG A 25 1.14 19.05 -14.54
N GLU A 26 1.96 18.95 -13.51
CA GLU A 26 1.57 19.22 -12.12
C GLU A 26 1.68 20.69 -11.72
N HIS A 27 2.20 21.57 -12.59
CA HIS A 27 2.55 22.97 -12.29
C HIS A 27 3.44 23.11 -11.04
N LEU A 28 4.43 22.21 -10.90
CA LEU A 28 5.36 22.20 -9.77
C LEU A 28 6.81 22.36 -10.24
N PRO A 29 7.68 23.02 -9.46
CA PRO A 29 9.10 22.99 -9.72
C PRO A 29 9.64 21.56 -9.69
N THR A 30 10.54 21.21 -10.62
CA THR A 30 11.11 19.85 -10.71
C THR A 30 11.73 19.38 -9.39
N ALA A 31 12.37 20.28 -8.63
CA ALA A 31 12.92 19.95 -7.31
C ALA A 31 11.85 19.54 -6.28
N VAL A 32 10.64 20.12 -6.35
CA VAL A 32 9.51 19.73 -5.49
C VAL A 32 9.03 18.33 -5.89
N LEU A 33 8.90 18.07 -7.19
CA LEU A 33 8.51 16.77 -7.71
C LEU A 33 9.49 15.66 -7.31
N ILE A 34 10.80 15.90 -7.46
CA ILE A 34 11.85 14.96 -7.04
C ILE A 34 11.74 14.66 -5.54
N ARG A 35 11.57 15.68 -4.69
CA ARG A 35 11.40 15.47 -3.25
C ARG A 35 10.15 14.65 -2.92
N LYS A 36 9.03 14.92 -3.58
CA LYS A 36 7.79 14.13 -3.41
C LYS A 36 8.00 12.68 -3.84
N ALA A 37 8.63 12.45 -4.98
CA ALA A 37 8.92 11.13 -5.51
C ALA A 37 9.80 10.31 -4.56
N ILE A 38 10.91 10.90 -4.08
CA ILE A 38 11.80 10.28 -3.08
C ILE A 38 11.02 9.97 -1.81
N GLY A 39 10.24 10.92 -1.28
CA GLY A 39 9.44 10.71 -0.07
C GLY A 39 8.42 9.59 -0.23
N ARG A 40 7.78 9.48 -1.40
CA ARG A 40 6.83 8.39 -1.70
C ARG A 40 7.54 7.05 -1.80
N PHE A 41 8.67 6.99 -2.51
CA PHE A 41 9.48 5.78 -2.63
C PHE A 41 9.94 5.26 -1.27
N LEU A 42 10.47 6.14 -0.42
CA LEU A 42 10.92 5.79 0.92
C LEU A 42 9.76 5.36 1.81
N LYS A 43 8.60 6.04 1.78
CA LYS A 43 7.41 5.61 2.54
C LYS A 43 6.89 4.25 2.10
N ILE A 44 6.93 3.94 0.80
CA ILE A 44 6.53 2.61 0.29
C ILE A 44 7.49 1.55 0.81
N ARG A 45 8.79 1.83 0.83
CA ARG A 45 9.82 0.91 1.35
C ARG A 45 9.78 0.76 2.88
N GLU A 46 9.50 1.84 3.60
CA GLU A 46 9.37 1.86 5.05
C GLU A 46 8.09 1.16 5.53
N LYS A 47 7.04 1.14 4.69
CA LYS A 47 5.90 0.24 4.85
C LYS A 47 6.30 -1.21 4.54
N SER A 48 7.26 -1.77 5.28
CA SER A 48 7.13 -3.16 5.70
C SER A 48 5.78 -3.26 6.39
N ILE A 49 4.85 -4.02 5.82
CA ILE A 49 3.48 -4.12 6.32
C ILE A 49 3.54 -4.47 7.81
N ASN A 50 3.17 -3.51 8.67
CA ASN A 50 3.12 -3.74 10.10
C ASN A 50 1.80 -4.42 10.42
N TRP A 51 1.75 -5.73 10.16
CA TRP A 51 0.61 -6.59 10.43
C TRP A 51 0.11 -6.45 11.88
N GLY A 52 0.97 -6.10 12.83
CA GLY A 52 0.59 -5.87 14.23
C GLY A 52 -0.26 -4.63 14.50
N LYS A 53 -0.38 -3.69 13.55
CA LYS A 53 -1.19 -2.47 13.68
C LYS A 53 -2.30 -2.35 12.64
N ASP A 54 -2.42 -3.33 11.74
CA ASP A 54 -3.46 -3.34 10.73
C ASP A 54 -4.81 -3.72 11.36
N PRO A 55 -5.86 -2.89 11.27
CA PRO A 55 -7.14 -3.15 11.91
C PRO A 55 -7.80 -4.45 11.47
N LEU A 56 -7.62 -4.86 10.21
CA LEU A 56 -8.13 -6.14 9.71
C LEU A 56 -7.38 -7.31 10.33
N THR A 57 -6.06 -7.17 10.51
CA THR A 57 -5.23 -8.17 11.18
C THR A 57 -5.56 -8.30 12.66
N LEU A 58 -5.82 -7.18 13.35
CA LEU A 58 -6.27 -7.17 14.74
C LEU A 58 -7.69 -7.76 14.92
N ALA A 59 -8.50 -7.76 13.86
CA ALA A 59 -9.82 -8.39 13.85
C ALA A 59 -9.75 -9.93 13.67
N ILE A 60 -8.62 -10.48 13.21
CA ILE A 60 -8.43 -11.93 13.06
C ILE A 60 -8.54 -12.58 14.45
N GLY A 61 -9.46 -13.53 14.59
CA GLY A 61 -9.70 -14.26 15.84
C GLY A 61 -10.66 -13.58 16.83
N GLN A 62 -11.15 -12.37 16.54
CA GLN A 62 -12.19 -11.73 17.37
C GLN A 62 -13.57 -12.38 17.18
N ILE A 63 -13.84 -12.93 16.00
CA ILE A 63 -15.07 -13.68 15.73
C ILE A 63 -14.81 -15.16 16.01
N LYS A 64 -15.35 -15.66 17.11
CA LYS A 64 -15.36 -17.09 17.44
C LYS A 64 -16.62 -17.72 16.88
N LEU A 65 -16.45 -18.58 15.89
CA LEU A 65 -17.50 -19.48 15.43
C LEU A 65 -17.46 -20.76 16.28
N ASN A 66 -18.60 -21.33 16.61
CA ASN A 66 -18.70 -22.64 17.30
C ASN A 66 -18.31 -23.83 16.38
N VAL A 67 -17.67 -23.56 15.25
CA VAL A 67 -17.27 -24.54 14.25
C VAL A 67 -15.82 -24.28 13.87
N SER A 68 -14.97 -25.29 14.02
CA SER A 68 -13.52 -25.19 13.80
C SER A 68 -13.09 -25.41 12.35
N ASP A 69 -13.99 -25.94 11.51
CA ASP A 69 -13.73 -26.31 10.12
C ASP A 69 -14.57 -25.52 9.10
N ALA A 70 -15.14 -24.38 9.53
CA ALA A 70 -15.97 -23.52 8.69
C ALA A 70 -15.28 -23.10 7.40
N ALA A 71 -13.97 -22.84 7.44
CA ALA A 71 -13.18 -22.48 6.26
C ALA A 71 -13.02 -23.64 5.27
N ARG A 72 -13.02 -24.90 5.73
CA ARG A 72 -12.85 -26.09 4.89
C ARG A 72 -14.19 -26.64 4.39
N LYS A 73 -15.23 -26.58 5.22
CA LYS A 73 -16.58 -27.10 4.92
C LYS A 73 -17.59 -25.97 4.69
N HIS A 74 -17.12 -24.84 4.20
CA HIS A 74 -17.94 -23.65 4.00
C HIS A 74 -19.22 -23.95 3.21
N ASP A 75 -19.14 -24.77 2.16
CA ASP A 75 -20.30 -25.14 1.33
C ASP A 75 -21.34 -25.96 2.09
N HIS A 76 -20.91 -26.82 3.03
CA HIS A 76 -21.83 -27.56 3.89
C HIS A 76 -22.60 -26.61 4.82
N TYR A 77 -21.94 -25.59 5.36
CA TYR A 77 -22.58 -24.63 6.25
C TYR A 77 -23.47 -23.62 5.50
N LEU A 78 -23.06 -23.18 4.32
CA LEU A 78 -23.82 -22.25 3.51
C LEU A 78 -24.99 -22.90 2.76
N TYR A 79 -24.78 -24.12 2.25
CA TYR A 79 -25.71 -24.75 1.30
C TYR A 79 -26.24 -26.12 1.76
N GLY A 80 -25.77 -26.66 2.89
CA GLY A 80 -26.08 -28.03 3.33
C GLY A 80 -27.51 -28.29 3.82
N LYS A 81 -28.39 -27.28 3.88
CA LYS A 81 -29.83 -27.54 4.07
C LYS A 81 -30.47 -27.90 2.73
N LYS A 82 -30.60 -29.20 2.45
CA LYS A 82 -31.62 -29.68 1.49
C LYS A 82 -32.97 -29.13 1.94
N LYS A 83 -33.65 -28.37 1.07
CA LYS A 83 -35.08 -28.04 1.24
C LYS A 83 -35.83 -29.36 1.46
N ARG A 84 -36.54 -29.48 2.58
CA ARG A 84 -37.63 -30.46 2.71
C ARG A 84 -38.75 -29.95 1.82
N GLY A 85 -39.06 -30.70 0.77
CA GLY A 85 -40.11 -30.47 -0.21
C GLY A 85 -40.12 -31.64 -1.17
#